data_AF-A0A967SP47-F1
#
_entry.id   AF-A0A967SP47-F1
#
_cell.length_a   1.000
_cell.length_b   1.000
_cell.length_c   1.000
_cell.angle_alpha   90.00
_cell.angle_beta   90.00
_cell.angle_gamma   90.00
#
_symmetry.space_group_name_H-M   'P 1'
#
loop_
_entity.id
_entity.type
_entity.pdbx_description
1 polymer ?
#
loop_
_entity_poly.entity_id
_entity_poly.type
_entity_poly.pdbx_seq_one_letter_code
_entity_poly.pdbx_strand_id
1 'polypeptide(L)'
;MWSGSPYIFRAIHFVDDQVGWMGGEWNTIMKTNDGGNTWSIQFQDSLDQEGIVSVFALDTMNIFAVSKDGILYHSLDGGANWNGASLYSG
;
A
#
# COMPACT_ATOMS: atom_id res chain seq x y z
N MET A 1 5.58 -23.93 -7.72
CA MET A 1 6.80 -23.36 -8.30
C MET A 1 6.38 -22.09 -9.02
N TRP A 2 6.62 -20.92 -8.42
CA TRP A 2 6.04 -19.64 -8.85
C TRP A 2 6.80 -19.10 -10.07
N SER A 3 6.10 -18.86 -11.18
CA SER A 3 6.70 -18.42 -12.44
C SER A 3 6.73 -16.89 -12.54
N GLY A 4 7.87 -16.28 -12.21
CA GLY A 4 8.58 -15.54 -13.25
C GLY A 4 8.46 -14.01 -13.37
N SER A 5 7.80 -13.27 -12.47
CA SER A 5 8.03 -11.82 -12.37
C SER A 5 8.18 -11.38 -10.91
N PRO A 6 9.25 -10.64 -10.56
CA PRO A 6 9.35 -10.05 -9.22
C PRO A 6 8.24 -9.02 -9.04
N TYR A 7 7.51 -9.06 -7.91
CA TYR A 7 6.63 -7.96 -7.51
C TYR A 7 7.47 -6.68 -7.40
N ILE A 8 7.14 -5.66 -8.19
CA ILE A 8 7.83 -4.37 -8.09
C ILE A 8 7.12 -3.50 -7.06
N PHE A 9 7.81 -3.22 -5.97
CA PHE A 9 7.42 -2.20 -5.00
C PHE A 9 8.04 -0.85 -5.36
N ARG A 10 7.22 0.19 -5.31
CA ARG A 10 7.55 1.54 -5.81
C ARG A 10 7.59 2.58 -4.69
N ALA A 11 6.96 2.29 -3.56
CA ALA A 11 6.82 3.21 -2.44
C ALA A 11 7.08 2.50 -1.12
N ILE A 12 7.69 3.21 -0.17
CA ILE A 12 7.88 2.77 1.20
C ILE A 12 7.82 3.98 2.15
N HIS A 13 7.19 3.81 3.31
CA HIS A 13 7.15 4.80 4.37
C HIS A 13 7.10 4.13 5.74
N PHE A 14 7.92 4.60 6.67
CA PHE A 14 7.96 4.13 8.04
C PHE A 14 7.35 5.17 8.97
N VAL A 15 6.47 4.73 9.88
CA VAL A 15 5.89 5.58 10.94
C VAL A 15 6.91 5.75 12.06
N ASP A 16 7.60 4.66 12.40
CA ASP A 16 8.70 4.58 13.36
C ASP A 16 9.70 3.51 12.90
N ASP A 17 10.63 3.09 13.76
CA ASP A 17 11.66 2.10 13.43
C ASP A 17 11.12 0.66 13.27
N GLN A 18 9.88 0.39 13.66
CA GLN A 18 9.25 -0.93 13.63
C GLN A 18 8.13 -1.04 12.61
N VAL A 19 7.27 -0.02 12.51
CA VAL A 19 6.04 -0.04 11.70
C VAL A 19 6.27 0.69 10.39
N GLY A 20 6.14 -0.06 9.29
CA GLY A 20 6.33 0.45 7.94
C GLY A 20 5.29 -0.06 6.97
N TRP A 21 5.16 0.67 5.87
CA TRP A 21 4.22 0.42 4.79
C TRP A 21 4.93 0.45 3.44
N MET A 22 4.56 -0.43 2.51
CA MET A 22 5.05 -0.39 1.15
C MET A 22 3.94 -0.64 0.14
N GLY A 23 4.10 -0.04 -1.04
CA GLY A 23 3.13 -0.07 -2.13
C GLY A 23 3.78 -0.48 -3.44
N GLY A 24 3.06 -1.24 -4.27
CA GLY A 24 3.58 -1.70 -5.56
C GLY A 24 2.51 -2.18 -6.54
N GLU A 25 2.95 -3.03 -7.46
CA GLU A 25 2.11 -3.67 -8.48
C GLU A 25 0.84 -4.32 -7.90
N TRP A 26 -0.19 -4.44 -8.74
CA TRP A 26 -1.50 -5.01 -8.36
C TRP A 26 -2.17 -4.28 -7.20
N ASN A 27 -1.99 -2.96 -7.16
CA ASN A 27 -2.37 -2.08 -6.05
C ASN A 27 -2.06 -2.68 -4.67
N THR A 28 -0.93 -3.39 -4.56
CA THR A 28 -0.57 -4.11 -3.34
C THR A 28 -0.10 -3.12 -2.29
N ILE A 29 -0.66 -3.19 -1.10
CA ILE A 29 -0.21 -2.47 0.10
C ILE A 29 0.17 -3.50 1.16
N MET A 30 1.42 -3.43 1.63
CA MET A 30 1.95 -4.31 2.66
C MET A 30 2.38 -3.54 3.89
N LYS A 31 2.33 -4.20 5.05
CA LYS A 31 2.73 -3.67 6.35
C LYS A 31 3.82 -4.54 6.97
N THR A 32 4.79 -3.91 7.61
CA THR A 32 5.71 -4.55 8.56
C THR A 32 5.44 -4.03 9.97
N ASN A 33 5.69 -4.87 10.98
CA ASN A 33 5.70 -4.47 12.39
C ASN A 33 7.03 -4.85 13.07
N ASP A 34 8.06 -5.14 12.28
CA ASP A 34 9.36 -5.64 12.75
C ASP A 34 10.54 -4.99 12.00
N GLY A 35 10.38 -3.73 11.60
CA GLY A 35 11.45 -2.95 10.95
C GLY A 35 11.76 -3.39 9.52
N GLY A 36 10.81 -4.08 8.87
CA GLY A 36 10.94 -4.57 7.50
C GLY A 36 11.55 -5.96 7.36
N ASN A 37 11.70 -6.71 8.45
CA ASN A 37 12.15 -8.11 8.41
C ASN A 37 11.08 -9.02 7.80
N THR A 38 9.81 -8.78 8.13
CA THR A 38 8.65 -9.46 7.54
C THR A 38 7.59 -8.46 7.11
N TRP A 39 6.86 -8.82 6.05
CA TRP A 39 5.81 -7.99 5.45
C TRP A 39 4.56 -8.82 5.21
N SER A 40 3.40 -8.27 5.58
CA SER A 40 2.09 -8.87 5.36
C SER A 40 1.24 -8.01 4.43
N ILE A 41 0.53 -8.65 3.49
CA ILE A 41 -0.42 -7.97 2.62
C ILE A 41 -1.60 -7.50 3.47
N GLN A 42 -1.89 -6.20 3.41
CA GLN A 42 -3.06 -5.59 4.05
C GLN A 42 -4.15 -5.27 3.04
N PHE A 43 -3.76 -4.96 1.81
CA PHE A 43 -4.68 -4.72 0.69
C PHE A 43 -4.04 -5.16 -0.62
N GLN A 44 -4.85 -5.71 -1.51
CA GLN A 44 -4.46 -6.04 -2.87
C GLN A 44 -5.71 -6.00 -3.75
N ASP A 45 -5.63 -5.27 -4.86
CA ASP A 45 -6.65 -5.29 -5.89
C ASP A 45 -6.07 -5.95 -7.15
N SER A 46 -6.45 -7.20 -7.39
CA SER A 46 -5.90 -7.99 -8.48
C SER A 46 -6.45 -7.61 -9.86
N LEU A 47 -7.49 -6.76 -9.92
CA LEU A 47 -8.10 -6.34 -11.19
C LEU A 47 -7.38 -5.13 -11.81
N ASP A 48 -6.66 -4.36 -11.00
CA ASP A 48 -5.93 -3.18 -11.45
C ASP A 48 -4.43 -3.36 -11.27
N GLN A 49 -3.70 -3.21 -12.37
CA GLN A 49 -2.27 -3.54 -12.47
C GLN A 49 -1.37 -2.30 -12.46
N GLU A 50 -1.93 -1.09 -12.44
CA GLU A 50 -1.15 0.14 -12.55
C GLU A 50 -0.30 0.39 -11.28
N GLY A 51 -0.80 -0.04 -10.12
CA GLY A 51 -0.04 -0.18 -8.88
C GLY A 51 -0.01 1.08 -8.01
N ILE A 52 0.34 0.88 -6.74
CA ILE A 52 0.57 1.97 -5.78
C ILE A 52 1.89 2.66 -6.11
N VAL A 53 1.83 3.99 -6.25
CA VAL A 53 2.99 4.84 -6.59
C VAL A 53 3.52 5.65 -5.40
N SER A 54 2.72 5.85 -4.37
CA SER A 54 3.15 6.49 -3.13
C SER A 54 2.35 5.98 -1.94
N VAL A 55 3.00 5.90 -0.79
CA VAL A 55 2.40 5.56 0.50
C VAL A 55 2.91 6.55 1.53
N PHE A 56 2.02 7.04 2.38
CA PHE A 56 2.35 7.92 3.49
C PHE A 56 1.50 7.55 4.70
N ALA A 57 2.14 7.36 5.84
CA ALA A 57 1.46 7.07 7.09
C ALA A 57 1.68 8.25 8.05
N LEU A 58 0.59 8.90 8.45
CA LEU A 58 0.64 10.02 9.39
C LEU A 58 0.94 9.52 10.81
N ASP A 59 0.36 8.37 11.14
CA ASP A 59 0.57 7.62 12.37
C ASP A 59 0.25 6.14 12.12
N THR A 60 0.16 5.33 13.18
CA THR A 60 -0.11 3.89 13.07
C THR A 60 -1.54 3.54 12.65
N MET A 61 -2.47 4.51 12.64
CA MET A 61 -3.89 4.35 12.33
C MET A 61 -4.29 5.02 11.01
N ASN A 62 -3.67 6.14 10.65
CA ASN A 62 -4.00 6.98 9.51
C ASN A 62 -2.98 6.78 8.37
N ILE A 63 -3.37 6.05 7.32
CA ILE A 63 -2.49 5.70 6.21
C ILE A 63 -3.12 6.03 4.87
N PHE A 64 -2.33 6.65 4.01
CA PHE A 64 -2.69 7.03 2.65
C PHE A 64 -1.84 6.25 1.66
N ALA A 65 -2.46 5.80 0.57
CA ALA A 65 -1.77 5.26 -0.59
C ALA A 65 -2.43 5.81 -1.85
N VAL A 66 -1.64 6.09 -2.88
CA VAL A 66 -2.17 6.54 -4.17
C VAL A 66 -1.71 5.59 -5.27
N SER A 67 -2.65 5.18 -6.11
CA SER A 67 -2.38 4.38 -7.29
C SER A 67 -2.14 5.25 -8.53
N LYS A 68 -1.49 4.67 -9.53
CA LYS A 68 -1.17 5.35 -10.78
C LYS A 68 -2.41 5.74 -11.60
N ASP A 69 -3.53 5.03 -11.45
CA ASP A 69 -4.82 5.35 -12.07
C ASP A 69 -5.61 6.45 -11.34
N GLY A 70 -5.03 7.04 -10.28
CA GLY A 70 -5.58 8.21 -9.60
C GLY A 70 -6.57 7.89 -8.48
N ILE A 71 -6.55 6.68 -7.92
CA ILE A 71 -7.31 6.35 -6.72
C ILE A 71 -6.50 6.72 -5.48
N LEU A 72 -7.12 7.47 -4.56
CA LEU A 72 -6.64 7.67 -3.20
C LEU A 72 -7.25 6.60 -2.30
N TYR A 73 -6.40 5.77 -1.73
CA TYR A 73 -6.74 4.83 -0.67
C TYR A 73 -6.43 5.45 0.69
N HIS A 74 -7.37 5.36 1.61
CA HIS A 74 -7.21 5.84 2.98
C HIS A 74 -7.71 4.80 3.99
N SER A 75 -6.88 4.51 4.98
CA SER A 75 -7.23 3.70 6.15
C SER A 75 -7.19 4.56 7.42
N LEU A 76 -8.18 4.31 8.29
CA LEU A 76 -8.34 4.94 9.61
C LEU A 76 -8.18 3.92 10.76
N ASP A 77 -7.85 2.67 10.43
CA ASP A 77 -7.83 1.54 11.35
C ASP A 77 -6.53 0.71 11.24
N GLY A 78 -5.44 1.40 10.89
CA GLY A 78 -4.11 0.78 10.84
C GLY A 78 -3.94 -0.21 9.70
N GLY A 79 -4.71 -0.02 8.63
CA GLY A 79 -4.74 -0.77 7.38
C GLY A 79 -5.60 -2.03 7.39
N ALA A 80 -6.47 -2.21 8.40
CA ALA A 80 -7.42 -3.31 8.42
C ALA A 80 -8.52 -3.14 7.35
N ASN A 81 -8.94 -1.90 7.09
CA ASN A 81 -9.84 -1.53 6.01
C ASN A 81 -9.32 -0.32 5.22
N TRP A 82 -9.62 -0.29 3.93
CA TRP A 82 -9.19 0.75 3.00
C TRP A 82 -10.39 1.28 2.20
N ASN A 83 -10.55 2.60 2.19
CA ASN A 83 -11.54 3.29 1.38
C ASN A 83 -10.84 3.89 0.16
N GLY A 84 -11.25 3.50 -1.04
CA GLY A 84 -10.77 4.08 -2.29
C GLY A 84 -11.68 5.20 -2.78
N ALA A 85 -11.10 6.33 -3.19
CA ALA A 85 -11.80 7.42 -3.84
C ALA A 85 -11.06 7.84 -5.11
N SER A 86 -11.78 7.91 -6.24
CA SER A 86 -11.21 8.43 -7.49
C SER A 86 -10.96 9.93 -7.35
N LEU A 87 -9.75 10.37 -7.71
CA LEU A 87 -9.41 11.79 -7.80
C LEU A 87 -9.91 12.42 -9.10
N TYR A 88 -10.41 11.62 -10.04
CA TYR A 88 -11.12 12.12 -11.22
C TYR A 88 -12.61 12.26 -10.90
N SER A 89 -13.08 13.50 -10.81
CA SER A 89 -14.50 13.83 -10.98
C SER A 89 -14.77 14.02 -12.46
N GLY A 90 -15.47 13.07 -13.10
CA GLY A 90 -16.04 13.29 -14.43
C GLY A 90 -17.06 14.42 -14.43
#